data_AF-A0A178IN51-F1
#
_entry.id   AF-A0A178IN51-F1
#
_cell.length_a   1.000
_cell.length_b   1.000
_cell.length_c   1.000
_cell.angle_alpha   90.00
_cell.angle_beta   90.00
_cell.angle_gamma   90.00
#
_symmetry.space_group_name_H-M   'P 1'
#
loop_
_entity.id
_entity.type
_entity.pdbx_description
1 polymer ?
#
loop_
_entity_poly.entity_id
_entity_poly.type
_entity_poly.pdbx_seq_one_letter_code
_entity_poly.pdbx_strand_id
1 'polypeptide(L)'
;MPFYAYIKIPGVGNTESTDLYYGKDWIPVRSYDLDSGGNNEGISQKKPKNLGSESDKMAWGHLSALRRRHDDEINDGGVNNLFGDDDSTAWIADLQQMEGRMTELAEGGGMTITKLMDTVTPKLHQFCMECAHGGDRGAFLKGNVELHICREVEKDGKPEPQLFMAYLLENCGIASVNINASDSANLSETVAISFQKITTATNFDGADWFCKSWDMVRGEEASTNWKPVRPPKSQI
;
A
#
# COMPACT_ATOMS: atom_id res chain seq x y z
N MET A 1 -21.40 17.38 -0.10
CA MET A 1 -20.69 17.43 -1.40
C MET A 1 -19.92 16.12 -1.53
N PRO A 2 -20.06 15.38 -2.63
CA PRO A 2 -19.33 14.14 -2.84
C PRO A 2 -17.82 14.41 -3.00
N PHE A 3 -17.01 13.48 -2.50
CA PHE A 3 -15.57 13.42 -2.76
C PHE A 3 -15.30 12.31 -3.77
N TYR A 4 -14.32 12.53 -4.63
CA TYR A 4 -13.87 11.56 -5.62
C TYR A 4 -12.37 11.35 -5.46
N ALA A 5 -11.91 10.11 -5.59
CA ALA A 5 -10.49 9.78 -5.51
C ALA A 5 -10.06 9.03 -6.77
N TYR A 6 -8.86 9.35 -7.25
CA TYR A 6 -8.26 8.74 -8.42
C TYR A 6 -6.79 8.46 -8.14
N ILE A 7 -6.32 7.27 -8.49
CA ILE A 7 -4.92 6.89 -8.31
C ILE A 7 -4.26 6.54 -9.64
N LYS A 8 -3.05 7.01 -9.84
CA LYS A 8 -2.18 6.64 -10.96
C LYS A 8 -1.05 5.77 -10.43
N ILE A 9 -0.94 4.56 -10.98
CA ILE A 9 0.11 3.62 -10.64
C ILE A 9 0.99 3.44 -11.88
N PRO A 10 2.31 3.72 -11.83
CA PRO A 10 3.20 3.59 -12.99
C PRO A 10 3.14 2.19 -13.61
N GLY A 11 3.03 2.15 -14.94
CA GLY A 11 2.91 0.88 -15.67
C GLY A 11 1.53 0.22 -15.58
N VAL A 12 0.57 0.84 -14.88
CA VAL A 12 -0.85 0.50 -14.93
C VAL A 12 -1.58 1.59 -15.72
N GLY A 13 -2.27 1.20 -16.79
CA GLY A 13 -3.05 2.11 -17.63
C GLY A 13 -4.17 1.35 -18.34
N ASN A 14 -4.90 2.04 -19.23
CA ASN A 14 -6.11 1.51 -19.89
C ASN A 14 -7.23 1.15 -18.90
N THR A 15 -7.43 1.96 -17.87
CA THR A 15 -8.46 1.75 -16.84
C THR A 15 -9.88 1.89 -17.40
N GLU A 16 -10.87 1.45 -16.64
CA GLU A 16 -12.27 1.67 -16.99
C GLU A 16 -12.82 3.03 -16.58
N SER A 17 -11.96 3.95 -16.12
CA SER A 17 -12.35 5.31 -15.80
C SER A 17 -13.07 5.98 -16.98
N THR A 18 -14.20 6.61 -16.68
CA THR A 18 -15.02 7.42 -17.60
C THR A 18 -14.90 8.91 -17.30
N ASP A 19 -14.04 9.28 -16.35
CA ASP A 19 -13.84 10.68 -15.97
C ASP A 19 -13.06 11.43 -17.05
N LEU A 20 -13.59 12.57 -17.48
CA LEU A 20 -13.02 13.38 -18.57
C LEU A 20 -11.66 14.01 -18.21
N TYR A 21 -11.36 14.24 -16.93
CA TYR A 21 -10.10 14.83 -16.49
C TYR A 21 -9.04 13.77 -16.24
N TYR A 22 -9.43 12.68 -15.60
CA TYR A 22 -8.48 11.64 -15.20
C TYR A 22 -8.24 10.61 -16.33
N GLY A 23 -9.22 10.35 -17.18
CA GLY A 23 -9.06 9.48 -18.34
C GLY A 23 -8.61 8.06 -17.99
N LYS A 24 -8.04 7.37 -18.99
CA LYS A 24 -7.71 5.94 -18.94
C LYS A 24 -6.39 5.60 -18.21
N ASP A 25 -5.64 6.60 -17.77
CA ASP A 25 -4.39 6.39 -17.04
C ASP A 25 -4.58 6.36 -15.52
N TRP A 26 -5.81 6.65 -15.06
CA TRP A 26 -6.12 6.81 -13.65
C TRP A 26 -7.23 5.86 -13.24
N ILE A 27 -7.06 5.26 -12.07
CA ILE A 27 -7.95 4.26 -11.50
C ILE A 27 -8.91 4.97 -10.53
N PRO A 28 -10.23 4.85 -10.70
CA PRO A 28 -11.19 5.36 -9.73
C PRO A 28 -11.10 4.61 -8.40
N VAL A 29 -10.98 5.35 -7.30
CA VAL A 29 -10.84 4.81 -5.93
C VAL A 29 -12.13 5.08 -5.16
N ARG A 30 -12.68 4.03 -4.52
CA ARG A 30 -13.89 4.11 -3.70
C ARG A 30 -13.59 4.55 -2.27
N SER A 31 -12.50 4.02 -1.72
CA SER A 31 -11.99 4.38 -0.40
C SER A 31 -10.49 4.23 -0.39
N TYR A 32 -9.83 5.01 0.46
CA TYR A 32 -8.42 4.85 0.74
C TYR A 32 -8.20 5.01 2.25
N ASP A 33 -7.16 4.38 2.74
CA ASP A 33 -6.64 4.52 4.08
C ASP A 33 -5.12 4.71 3.96
N LEU A 34 -4.59 5.67 4.71
CA LEU A 34 -3.17 6.01 4.67
C LEU A 34 -2.62 5.88 6.08
N ASP A 35 -1.74 4.92 6.26
CA ASP A 35 -0.97 4.76 7.49
C ASP A 35 0.44 5.32 7.28
N SER A 36 0.76 6.33 8.08
CA SER A 36 2.09 6.95 8.10
C SER A 36 2.95 6.40 9.23
N GLY A 37 2.58 5.27 9.84
CA GLY A 37 3.50 4.40 10.57
C GLY A 37 4.40 5.14 11.55
N GLY A 38 3.81 6.02 12.38
CA GLY A 38 4.55 6.65 13.46
C GLY A 38 4.73 5.65 14.59
N ASN A 39 5.72 4.75 14.48
CA ASN A 39 6.23 4.01 15.64
C ASN A 39 6.90 5.04 16.57
N ASN A 40 6.07 5.72 17.37
CA ASN A 40 6.42 6.78 18.29
C ASN A 40 7.16 6.23 19.53
N GLU A 41 8.21 5.43 19.34
CA GLU A 41 9.17 5.18 20.41
C GLU A 41 10.21 6.32 20.55
N GLY A 42 10.22 7.28 19.62
CA GLY A 42 11.25 8.35 19.54
C GLY A 42 10.87 9.73 20.09
N ILE A 43 9.59 10.09 20.25
CA ILE A 43 9.19 11.41 20.75
C ILE A 43 8.60 11.26 22.17
N SER A 44 9.49 11.42 23.16
CA SER A 44 9.28 11.33 24.63
C SER A 44 9.72 10.02 25.30
N GLN A 45 11.01 9.72 25.25
CA GLN A 45 11.65 8.94 26.33
C GLN A 45 11.91 9.83 27.56
N LYS A 46 10.84 10.30 28.21
CA LYS A 46 10.77 10.24 29.68
C LYS A 46 9.95 9.02 30.04
N LYS A 47 10.63 7.89 30.02
CA LYS A 47 10.21 6.53 30.39
C LYS A 47 9.18 6.51 31.54
N PRO A 48 7.89 6.21 31.30
CA PRO A 48 7.02 5.66 32.33
C PRO A 48 7.29 4.15 32.39
N LYS A 49 7.72 3.67 33.55
CA LYS A 49 7.84 2.24 33.84
C LYS A 49 6.45 1.60 33.76
N ASN A 50 6.39 0.47 33.06
CA ASN A 50 5.35 -0.56 33.10
C ASN A 50 3.96 -0.12 32.66
N LEU A 51 3.46 -0.74 31.58
CA LEU A 51 2.12 -1.35 31.46
C LEU A 51 1.97 -1.86 30.00
N GLY A 52 2.47 -3.08 29.74
CA GLY A 52 2.05 -3.81 28.54
C GLY A 52 0.71 -4.49 28.83
N SER A 53 -0.30 -4.26 28.00
CA SER A 53 -1.61 -4.92 28.11
C SER A 53 -1.48 -6.41 27.78
N GLU A 54 -2.25 -7.24 28.49
CA GLU A 54 -2.25 -8.70 28.31
C GLU A 54 -2.76 -9.15 26.93
N SER A 55 -3.42 -8.28 26.17
CA SER A 55 -3.87 -8.52 24.79
C SER A 55 -2.72 -8.87 23.85
N ASP A 56 -1.60 -8.17 23.98
CA ASP A 56 -0.44 -8.32 23.07
C ASP A 56 0.35 -9.60 23.39
N LYS A 57 0.23 -10.10 24.63
CA LYS A 57 0.81 -11.38 25.04
C LYS A 57 0.01 -12.58 24.51
N MET A 58 -1.30 -12.43 24.26
CA MET A 58 -2.14 -13.54 23.79
C MET A 58 -2.00 -13.81 22.28
N ALA A 59 -1.87 -12.76 21.45
CA ALA A 59 -1.69 -12.92 20.00
C ALA A 59 -0.35 -13.60 19.65
N TRP A 60 0.73 -13.25 20.38
CA TRP A 60 2.03 -13.90 20.25
C TRP A 60 2.11 -15.29 20.91
N GLY A 61 1.32 -15.54 21.95
CA GLY A 61 1.21 -16.84 22.61
C GLY A 61 0.56 -17.92 21.75
N HIS A 62 -0.42 -17.55 20.90
CA HIS A 62 -1.14 -18.50 20.05
C HIS A 62 -0.30 -19.00 18.86
N LEU A 63 0.52 -18.12 18.26
CA LEU A 63 1.45 -18.48 17.18
C LEU A 63 2.66 -19.28 17.69
N SER A 64 3.16 -18.98 18.89
CA SER A 64 4.24 -19.76 19.51
C SER A 64 3.79 -21.14 20.03
N ALA A 65 2.50 -21.32 20.35
CA ALA A 65 1.91 -22.63 20.69
C ALA A 65 1.63 -23.53 19.46
N LEU A 66 1.45 -22.94 18.27
CA LEU A 66 1.42 -23.68 17.00
C LEU A 66 2.83 -24.13 16.58
N ARG A 67 3.84 -23.28 16.81
CA ARG A 67 5.26 -23.60 16.56
C ARG A 67 5.76 -24.78 17.41
N ARG A 68 5.47 -24.81 18.72
CA ARG A 68 5.90 -25.94 19.59
C ARG A 68 5.23 -27.27 19.23
N ARG A 69 3.96 -27.27 18.80
CA ARG A 69 3.28 -28.51 18.41
C ARG A 69 3.83 -29.12 17.12
N HIS A 70 4.33 -28.30 16.20
CA HIS A 70 4.96 -28.78 14.97
C HIS A 70 6.39 -29.28 15.22
N ASP A 71 7.15 -28.66 16.13
CA ASP A 71 8.51 -29.08 16.49
C ASP A 71 8.52 -30.40 17.30
N ASP A 72 7.47 -30.65 18.10
CA ASP A 72 7.31 -31.90 18.85
C ASP A 72 6.85 -33.07 17.93
N GLU A 73 6.02 -32.81 16.91
CA GLU A 73 5.61 -33.83 15.92
C GLU A 73 6.75 -34.29 14.99
N ILE A 74 7.76 -33.44 14.76
CA ILE A 74 8.95 -33.80 13.97
C ILE A 74 9.91 -34.70 14.76
N ASN A 75 9.91 -34.63 16.10
CA ASN A 75 10.88 -35.34 16.92
C ASN A 75 10.43 -36.73 17.42
N ASP A 76 9.13 -37.05 17.44
CA ASP A 76 8.63 -38.22 18.19
C ASP A 76 8.05 -39.37 17.35
N GLY A 77 8.12 -39.31 16.02
CA GLY A 77 7.51 -40.33 15.15
C GLY A 77 8.38 -40.69 13.95
N GLY A 78 9.20 -41.73 14.09
CA GLY A 78 9.99 -42.28 13.00
C GLY A 78 9.14 -42.58 11.75
N VAL A 79 9.30 -41.73 10.73
CA VAL A 79 8.86 -42.03 9.36
C VAL A 79 10.10 -42.04 8.48
N ASN A 80 10.45 -43.25 8.08
CA ASN A 80 11.52 -43.57 7.16
C ASN A 80 11.43 -42.75 5.86
N ASN A 81 12.57 -42.20 5.45
CA ASN A 81 13.14 -42.23 4.11
C ASN A 81 12.14 -42.49 2.97
N LEU A 82 11.66 -41.44 2.31
CA LEU A 82 11.15 -41.58 0.93
C LEU A 82 11.23 -40.32 0.06
N PHE A 83 11.74 -39.20 0.56
CA PHE A 83 12.10 -38.05 -0.26
C PHE A 83 13.44 -37.48 0.25
N GLY A 84 14.39 -37.31 -0.66
CA GLY A 84 15.77 -36.92 -0.34
C GLY A 84 15.82 -35.56 0.37
N ASP A 85 16.68 -35.48 1.37
CA ASP A 85 16.85 -34.38 2.34
C ASP A 85 17.32 -33.03 1.74
N ASP A 86 17.45 -32.90 0.42
CA ASP A 86 18.05 -31.72 -0.21
C ASP A 86 17.03 -30.63 -0.62
N ASP A 87 15.72 -30.94 -0.74
CA ASP A 87 14.70 -29.97 -1.21
C ASP A 87 13.88 -29.32 -0.07
N SER A 88 13.84 -29.92 1.12
CA SER A 88 12.97 -29.45 2.23
C SER A 88 13.57 -28.28 3.04
N THR A 89 14.86 -27.99 2.90
CA THR A 89 15.52 -26.87 3.58
C THR A 89 15.54 -25.60 2.72
N ALA A 90 15.50 -25.75 1.39
CA ALA A 90 15.47 -24.65 0.43
C ALA A 90 14.18 -23.81 0.54
N TRP A 91 13.00 -24.45 0.65
CA TRP A 91 11.74 -23.71 0.76
C TRP A 91 11.56 -23.00 2.11
N ILE A 92 12.13 -23.53 3.20
CA ILE A 92 12.13 -22.87 4.52
C ILE A 92 13.07 -21.66 4.52
N ALA A 93 14.23 -21.77 3.88
CA ALA A 93 15.15 -20.65 3.68
C ALA A 93 14.51 -19.55 2.80
N ASP A 94 13.80 -19.93 1.73
CA ASP A 94 13.05 -19.00 0.88
C ASP A 94 11.93 -18.28 1.66
N LEU A 95 11.21 -18.98 2.54
CA LEU A 95 10.18 -18.37 3.39
C LEU A 95 10.77 -17.39 4.41
N GLN A 96 11.87 -17.75 5.08
CA GLN A 96 12.54 -16.84 6.03
C GLN A 96 13.17 -15.63 5.32
N GLN A 97 13.65 -15.82 4.09
CA GLN A 97 14.16 -14.72 3.25
C GLN A 97 13.01 -13.82 2.75
N MET A 98 11.83 -14.38 2.46
CA MET A 98 10.62 -13.61 2.18
C MET A 98 10.18 -12.79 3.40
N GLU A 99 10.19 -13.36 4.62
CA GLU A 99 9.88 -12.65 5.86
C GLU A 99 10.88 -11.50 6.14
N GLY A 100 12.18 -11.74 5.96
CA GLY A 100 13.21 -10.70 6.10
C GLY A 100 13.06 -9.56 5.08
N ARG A 101 12.64 -9.86 3.85
CA ARG A 101 12.42 -8.87 2.78
C ARG A 101 11.14 -8.05 2.97
N MET A 102 10.10 -8.66 3.55
CA MET A 102 8.93 -7.89 3.98
C MET A 102 9.25 -6.94 5.14
N THR A 103 10.30 -7.23 5.92
CA THR A 103 10.73 -6.38 7.04
C THR A 103 11.40 -5.08 6.57
N GLU A 104 12.14 -5.08 5.45
CA GLU A 104 12.64 -3.83 4.81
C GLU A 104 11.51 -2.99 4.18
N LEU A 105 10.43 -3.63 3.72
CA LEU A 105 9.19 -2.92 3.34
C LEU A 105 8.43 -2.40 4.57
N ALA A 106 8.67 -2.95 5.76
CA ALA A 106 8.05 -2.55 7.01
C ALA A 106 8.66 -1.27 7.63
N GLU A 107 9.79 -0.78 7.11
CA GLU A 107 10.35 0.54 7.47
C GLU A 107 9.67 1.70 6.70
N GLY A 108 8.74 1.38 5.80
CA GLY A 108 7.98 2.33 5.00
C GLY A 108 6.57 2.63 5.53
N GLY A 109 5.89 3.59 4.90
CA GLY A 109 4.47 3.80 5.11
C GLY A 109 3.60 2.85 4.27
N GLY A 110 2.32 2.76 4.62
CA GLY A 110 1.35 1.91 3.94
C GLY A 110 0.14 2.71 3.47
N MET A 111 -0.29 2.47 2.23
CA MET A 111 -1.58 2.97 1.73
C MET A 111 -2.42 1.79 1.29
N THR A 112 -3.66 1.75 1.73
CA THR A 112 -4.65 0.79 1.24
C THR A 112 -5.69 1.53 0.41
N ILE A 113 -6.00 1.04 -0.78
CA ILE A 113 -7.10 1.54 -1.60
C ILE A 113 -8.11 0.44 -1.87
N THR A 114 -9.38 0.81 -2.03
CA THR A 114 -10.42 -0.07 -2.56
C THR A 114 -10.93 0.48 -3.87
N LYS A 115 -10.97 -0.38 -4.90
CA LYS A 115 -11.50 -0.07 -6.23
C LYS A 115 -12.48 -1.15 -6.67
N LEU A 116 -13.20 -0.89 -7.75
CA LEU A 116 -13.88 -1.96 -8.48
C LEU A 116 -12.85 -2.78 -9.25
N MET A 117 -13.07 -4.09 -9.37
CA MET A 117 -12.34 -4.88 -10.34
C MET A 117 -12.62 -4.37 -11.75
N ASP A 118 -11.59 -4.27 -12.56
CA ASP A 118 -11.65 -3.78 -13.93
C ASP A 118 -10.54 -4.43 -14.77
N THR A 119 -10.40 -4.00 -16.02
CA THR A 119 -9.33 -4.43 -16.93
C THR A 119 -7.90 -4.33 -16.35
N VAL A 120 -7.63 -3.52 -15.33
CA VAL A 120 -6.26 -3.40 -14.75
C VAL A 120 -5.99 -4.35 -13.60
N THR A 121 -7.00 -5.03 -13.06
CA THR A 121 -6.86 -6.00 -11.96
C THR A 121 -5.76 -7.04 -12.21
N PRO A 122 -5.68 -7.73 -13.37
CA PRO A 122 -4.61 -8.70 -13.61
C PRO A 122 -3.20 -8.09 -13.57
N LYS A 123 -3.06 -6.82 -13.97
CA LYS A 123 -1.78 -6.12 -13.97
C LYS A 123 -1.33 -5.78 -12.55
N LEU A 124 -2.27 -5.41 -11.68
CA LEU A 124 -2.00 -5.18 -10.25
C LEU A 124 -1.54 -6.48 -9.56
N HIS A 125 -2.18 -7.61 -9.87
CA HIS A 125 -1.72 -8.92 -9.40
C HIS A 125 -0.32 -9.27 -9.92
N GLN A 126 -0.04 -9.01 -11.20
CA GLN A 126 1.31 -9.22 -11.75
C GLN A 126 2.36 -8.41 -10.97
N PHE A 127 2.12 -7.11 -10.74
CA PHE A 127 3.05 -6.30 -9.96
C PHE A 127 3.19 -6.78 -8.52
N CYS A 128 2.11 -7.20 -7.88
CA CYS A 128 2.17 -7.77 -6.54
C CYS A 128 3.11 -8.99 -6.47
N MET A 129 3.01 -9.90 -7.45
CA MET A 129 3.88 -11.08 -7.53
C MET A 129 5.34 -10.71 -7.84
N GLU A 130 5.56 -9.75 -8.75
CA GLU A 130 6.90 -9.26 -9.08
C GLU A 130 7.58 -8.58 -7.86
N CYS A 131 6.83 -7.79 -7.09
CA CYS A 131 7.29 -7.19 -5.84
C CYS A 131 7.68 -8.24 -4.79
N ALA A 132 6.90 -9.33 -4.67
CA ALA A 132 7.13 -10.39 -3.71
C ALA A 132 8.34 -11.30 -4.06
N HIS A 133 8.54 -11.59 -5.35
CA HIS A 133 9.51 -12.61 -5.79
C HIS A 133 10.78 -12.05 -6.46
N GLY A 134 10.88 -10.74 -6.73
CA GLY A 134 12.05 -10.16 -7.38
C GLY A 134 13.32 -10.34 -6.55
N GLY A 135 14.26 -11.19 -7.01
CA GLY A 135 15.46 -11.66 -6.30
C GLY A 135 16.52 -10.59 -5.96
N ASP A 136 16.49 -9.43 -6.60
CA ASP A 136 17.36 -8.29 -6.30
C ASP A 136 16.53 -7.15 -5.72
N ARG A 137 16.67 -6.89 -4.41
CA ARG A 137 16.11 -5.74 -3.67
C ARG A 137 14.67 -5.36 -4.08
N GLY A 138 13.68 -6.01 -3.46
CA GLY A 138 12.24 -5.69 -3.49
C GLY A 138 11.79 -4.85 -4.67
N ALA A 139 11.26 -5.47 -5.73
CA ALA A 139 10.99 -4.78 -6.98
C ALA A 139 10.02 -3.59 -6.77
N PHE A 140 10.57 -2.39 -6.68
CA PHE A 140 9.77 -1.18 -6.64
C PHE A 140 9.19 -0.89 -8.02
N LEU A 141 8.00 -0.31 -8.04
CA LEU A 141 7.39 0.25 -9.24
C LEU A 141 8.36 1.26 -9.86
N LYS A 142 8.52 1.21 -11.18
CA LYS A 142 9.32 2.20 -11.93
C LYS A 142 8.53 3.50 -12.07
N GLY A 143 8.64 4.37 -11.07
CA GLY A 143 8.02 5.69 -11.02
C GLY A 143 7.30 5.95 -9.70
N ASN A 144 6.50 7.02 -9.66
CA ASN A 144 5.78 7.44 -8.46
C ASN A 144 4.29 7.11 -8.57
N VAL A 145 3.69 6.70 -7.46
CA VAL A 145 2.23 6.54 -7.36
C VAL A 145 1.62 7.88 -6.95
N GLU A 146 0.58 8.32 -7.65
CA GLU A 146 -0.11 9.58 -7.37
C GLU A 146 -1.56 9.30 -7.00
N LEU A 147 -2.00 9.75 -5.81
CA LEU A 147 -3.40 9.71 -5.39
C LEU A 147 -3.94 11.14 -5.37
N HIS A 148 -5.00 11.39 -6.12
CA HIS A 148 -5.68 12.68 -6.18
C HIS A 148 -7.06 12.59 -5.54
N ILE A 149 -7.41 13.58 -4.74
CA ILE A 149 -8.71 13.70 -4.10
C ILE A 149 -9.36 15.01 -4.52
N CYS A 150 -10.50 14.86 -5.18
CA CYS A 150 -11.31 15.94 -5.67
C CYS A 150 -12.55 16.13 -4.79
N ARG A 151 -12.96 17.38 -4.63
CA ARG A 151 -14.27 17.76 -4.10
C ARG A 151 -15.06 18.44 -5.22
N GLU A 152 -16.37 18.27 -5.23
CA GLU A 152 -17.22 19.05 -6.12
C GLU A 152 -17.37 20.48 -5.60
N VAL A 153 -17.13 21.49 -6.45
CA VAL A 153 -17.38 22.90 -6.15
C VAL A 153 -18.29 23.50 -7.21
N GLU A 154 -19.09 24.48 -6.82
CA GLU A 154 -19.94 25.19 -7.78
C GLU A 154 -19.16 26.35 -8.39
N LYS A 155 -19.04 26.36 -9.72
CA LYS A 155 -18.42 27.44 -10.49
C LYS A 155 -19.36 27.84 -11.62
N ASP A 156 -19.72 29.12 -11.66
CA ASP A 156 -20.67 29.67 -12.63
C ASP A 156 -22.02 28.89 -12.68
N GLY A 157 -22.48 28.42 -11.53
CA GLY A 157 -23.74 27.65 -11.39
C GLY A 157 -23.65 26.20 -11.86
N LYS A 158 -22.44 25.65 -12.09
CA LYS A 158 -22.23 24.25 -12.50
C LYS A 158 -21.29 23.54 -11.52
N PRO A 159 -21.56 22.26 -11.19
CA PRO A 159 -20.62 21.45 -10.43
C PRO A 159 -19.38 21.18 -11.27
N GLU A 160 -18.22 21.61 -10.75
CA GLU A 160 -16.91 21.31 -11.31
C GLU A 160 -16.08 20.60 -10.24
N PRO A 161 -15.40 19.49 -10.56
CA PRO A 161 -14.46 18.91 -9.60
C PRO A 161 -13.34 19.93 -9.33
N GLN A 162 -12.87 20.04 -8.09
CA GLN A 162 -11.67 20.78 -7.69
C GLN A 162 -10.71 19.83 -6.97
N LEU A 163 -9.45 19.78 -7.39
CA LEU A 163 -8.42 18.99 -6.73
C LEU A 163 -8.06 19.73 -5.44
N PHE A 164 -8.34 19.12 -4.29
CA PHE A 164 -8.12 19.77 -2.98
C PHE A 164 -6.99 19.12 -2.20
N MET A 165 -6.68 17.85 -2.47
CA MET A 165 -5.63 17.10 -1.79
C MET A 165 -5.02 16.08 -2.75
N ALA A 166 -3.71 15.89 -2.64
CA ALA A 166 -2.99 14.88 -3.40
C ALA A 166 -1.84 14.29 -2.59
N TYR A 167 -1.49 13.05 -2.91
CA TYR A 167 -0.36 12.32 -2.37
C TYR A 167 0.54 11.85 -3.51
N LEU A 168 1.84 12.08 -3.37
CA LEU A 168 2.87 11.48 -4.21
C LEU A 168 3.63 10.48 -3.35
N LEU A 169 3.60 9.21 -3.74
CA LEU A 169 4.32 8.14 -3.09
C LEU A 169 5.52 7.76 -3.96
N GLU A 170 6.69 7.65 -3.35
CA GLU A 170 7.96 7.35 -4.02
C GLU A 170 8.53 6.02 -3.49
N ASN A 171 9.25 5.30 -4.36
CA ASN A 171 9.75 3.95 -4.12
C ASN A 171 8.63 3.03 -3.61
N CYS A 172 7.62 2.82 -4.45
CA CYS A 172 6.42 2.08 -4.09
C CYS A 172 6.51 0.60 -4.47
N GLY A 173 5.91 -0.27 -3.67
CA GLY A 173 5.65 -1.68 -4.01
C GLY A 173 4.17 -2.02 -3.84
N ILE A 174 3.64 -2.91 -4.67
CA ILE A 174 2.30 -3.48 -4.42
C ILE A 174 2.49 -4.64 -3.43
N ALA A 175 2.08 -4.42 -2.19
CA ALA A 175 2.28 -5.37 -1.10
C ALA A 175 1.23 -6.49 -1.09
N SER A 176 -0.03 -6.17 -1.44
CA SER A 176 -1.08 -7.18 -1.59
C SER A 176 -2.21 -6.70 -2.50
N VAL A 177 -2.91 -7.66 -3.10
CA VAL A 177 -4.17 -7.45 -3.83
C VAL A 177 -5.17 -8.49 -3.34
N ASN A 178 -6.26 -8.04 -2.70
CA ASN A 178 -7.29 -8.88 -2.12
C ASN A 178 -8.62 -8.63 -2.82
N ILE A 179 -9.18 -9.67 -3.45
CA ILE A 179 -10.48 -9.59 -4.11
C ILE A 179 -11.57 -9.93 -3.10
N ASN A 180 -12.51 -8.99 -2.92
CA ASN A 180 -13.70 -9.17 -2.11
C ASN A 180 -14.88 -9.53 -3.02
N ALA A 181 -15.08 -10.84 -3.20
CA ALA A 181 -16.24 -11.37 -3.90
C ALA A 181 -17.44 -11.43 -2.94
N SER A 182 -18.26 -10.39 -2.97
CA SER A 182 -19.61 -10.42 -2.39
C SER A 182 -20.63 -10.77 -3.48
N ASP A 183 -21.86 -11.14 -3.11
CA ASP A 183 -22.99 -11.38 -4.03
C ASP A 183 -23.44 -10.12 -4.82
N SER A 184 -22.63 -9.07 -4.84
CA SER A 184 -22.90 -7.85 -5.58
C SER A 184 -22.53 -8.00 -7.05
N ALA A 185 -23.26 -7.30 -7.92
CA ALA A 185 -22.98 -7.28 -9.37
C ALA A 185 -21.61 -6.66 -9.73
N ASN A 186 -20.96 -5.96 -8.78
CA ASN A 186 -19.69 -5.28 -9.00
C ASN A 186 -18.67 -5.71 -7.94
N LEU A 187 -17.77 -6.62 -8.32
CA LEU A 187 -16.70 -7.09 -7.45
C LEU A 187 -15.74 -5.94 -7.11
N SER A 188 -15.33 -5.86 -5.84
CA SER A 188 -14.33 -4.90 -5.38
C SER A 188 -13.03 -5.60 -5.03
N GLU A 189 -11.92 -4.91 -5.22
CA GLU A 189 -10.62 -5.34 -4.75
C GLU A 189 -9.97 -4.27 -3.88
N THR A 190 -9.15 -4.73 -2.95
CA THR A 190 -8.37 -3.90 -2.04
C THR A 190 -6.89 -4.10 -2.35
N VAL A 191 -6.19 -3.01 -2.63
CA VAL A 191 -4.78 -2.99 -3.00
C VAL A 191 -3.99 -2.29 -1.90
N ALA A 192 -3.00 -2.98 -1.34
CA ALA A 192 -2.07 -2.39 -0.39
C ALA A 192 -0.78 -1.99 -1.12
N ILE A 193 -0.34 -0.76 -0.90
CA ILE A 193 0.84 -0.15 -1.51
C ILE A 193 1.78 0.26 -0.36
N SER A 194 2.98 -0.28 -0.36
CA SER A 194 4.06 0.19 0.51
C SER A 194 4.84 1.30 -0.18
N PHE A 195 5.39 2.25 0.59
CA PHE A 195 6.20 3.34 0.06
C PHE A 195 7.26 3.79 1.07
N GLN A 196 8.38 4.33 0.58
CA GLN A 196 9.46 4.81 1.45
C GLN A 196 9.37 6.31 1.71
N LYS A 197 8.75 7.06 0.81
CA LYS A 197 8.62 8.52 0.92
C LYS A 197 7.26 8.96 0.43
N ILE A 198 6.72 9.95 1.11
CA ILE A 198 5.42 10.55 0.79
C ILE A 198 5.57 12.05 0.68
N THR A 199 4.87 12.64 -0.29
CA THR A 199 4.58 14.07 -0.32
C THR A 199 3.08 14.25 -0.25
N THR A 200 2.60 15.03 0.71
CA THR A 200 1.22 15.50 0.80
C THR A 200 1.14 16.91 0.22
N ALA A 201 0.11 17.19 -0.54
CA ALA A 201 -0.18 18.52 -1.04
C ALA A 201 -1.66 18.83 -0.82
N THR A 202 -1.95 19.97 -0.18
CA THR A 202 -3.31 20.44 0.07
C THR A 202 -3.52 21.83 -0.50
N ASN A 203 -4.71 22.04 -1.05
CA ASN A 203 -5.18 23.31 -1.56
C ASN A 203 -6.49 23.66 -0.87
N PHE A 204 -6.42 24.62 0.04
CA PHE A 204 -7.60 25.18 0.69
C PHE A 204 -8.11 26.33 -0.18
N ASP A 205 -9.27 26.11 -0.81
CA ASP A 205 -10.08 27.15 -1.46
C ASP A 205 -9.43 27.88 -2.65
N GLY A 206 -8.58 27.19 -3.41
CA GLY A 206 -7.96 27.74 -4.62
C GLY A 206 -6.73 28.62 -4.35
N ALA A 207 -6.19 28.59 -3.13
CA ALA A 207 -4.93 29.22 -2.77
C ALA A 207 -3.71 28.48 -3.35
N ASP A 208 -2.51 28.91 -2.99
CA ASP A 208 -1.27 28.17 -3.29
C ASP A 208 -1.26 26.79 -2.61
N TRP A 209 -0.60 25.83 -3.24
CA TRP A 209 -0.41 24.49 -2.69
C TRP A 209 0.48 24.53 -1.43
N PHE A 210 -0.04 24.02 -0.32
CA PHE A 210 0.75 23.67 0.85
C PHE A 210 1.26 22.25 0.70
N CYS A 211 2.58 22.07 0.56
CA CYS A 211 3.21 20.78 0.37
C CYS A 211 4.10 20.41 1.56
N LYS A 212 4.03 19.15 2.00
CA LYS A 212 4.93 18.57 3.01
C LYS A 212 5.41 17.21 2.53
N SER A 213 6.70 16.92 2.69
CA SER A 213 7.25 15.62 2.32
C SER A 213 8.01 15.00 3.49
N TRP A 214 7.91 13.69 3.60
CA TRP A 214 8.51 12.91 4.67
C TRP A 214 9.16 11.65 4.10
N ASP A 215 10.41 11.41 4.49
CA ASP A 215 11.12 10.16 4.24
C ASP A 215 10.84 9.22 5.42
N MET A 216 10.07 8.17 5.17
CA MET A 216 9.62 7.23 6.20
C MET A 216 10.77 6.39 6.73
N VAL A 217 11.73 6.05 5.85
CA VAL A 217 12.89 5.22 6.17
C VAL A 217 13.85 6.00 7.07
N ARG A 218 14.04 7.29 6.79
CA ARG A 218 14.92 8.16 7.59
C ARG A 218 14.24 8.80 8.80
N GLY A 219 12.91 8.85 8.81
CA GLY A 219 12.14 9.52 9.84
C GLY A 219 12.35 11.04 9.87
N GLU A 220 12.55 11.66 8.70
CA GLU A 220 12.83 13.11 8.59
C GLU A 220 12.01 13.81 7.50
N GLU A 221 11.86 15.13 7.63
CA GLU A 221 11.24 15.97 6.60
C GLU A 221 12.15 16.01 5.36
N ALA A 222 11.59 15.72 4.19
CA ALA A 222 12.29 15.78 2.93
C ALA A 222 11.92 17.06 2.17
N SER A 223 12.85 17.59 1.39
CA SER A 223 12.56 18.71 0.48
C SER A 223 11.68 18.25 -0.68
N THR A 224 10.71 19.08 -1.07
CA THR A 224 9.89 18.83 -2.25
C THR A 224 9.53 20.15 -2.94
N ASN A 225 9.54 20.14 -4.27
CA ASN A 225 8.97 21.20 -5.11
C ASN A 225 7.77 20.68 -5.91
N TRP A 226 7.30 19.48 -5.58
CA TRP A 226 6.18 18.88 -6.28
C TRP A 226 4.90 19.67 -5.99
N LYS A 227 4.15 19.94 -7.06
CA LYS A 227 2.81 20.51 -7.00
C LYS A 227 1.91 19.61 -7.83
N PRO A 228 0.80 19.13 -7.28
CA PRO A 228 -0.10 18.28 -8.03
C PRO A 228 -0.75 19.11 -9.15
N VAL A 229 -0.80 18.53 -10.34
CA VAL A 229 -1.43 19.13 -11.51
C VAL A 229 -2.53 18.18 -11.93
N ARG A 230 -3.77 18.68 -11.97
CA ARG A 230 -4.85 17.90 -12.57
C ARG A 230 -4.51 17.68 -14.06
N PRO A 231 -4.70 16.47 -14.60
CA PRO A 231 -4.52 16.28 -16.03
C PRO A 231 -5.47 17.17 -16.83
N PRO A 232 -5.06 17.62 -18.04
CA PRO A 232 -5.92 18.42 -18.88
C PRO A 232 -7.18 17.64 -19.22
N LYS A 233 -8.31 18.37 -19.32
CA LYS A 233 -9.58 17.76 -19.73
C LYS A 233 -9.40 17.09 -21.09
N SER A 234 -9.59 15.77 -21.14
CA SER A 234 -9.53 15.02 -22.39
C SER A 234 -10.69 15.43 -23.30
N GLN A 235 -10.39 15.55 -24.59
CA GLN A 235 -11.41 15.58 -25.64
C GLN A 235 -11.67 14.11 -25.99
N ILE A 236 -12.62 13.48 -25.29
CA ILE A 236 -13.12 12.15 -25.67
C ILE A 236 -14.02 12.29 -26.90
#